data_AF-A0A452F098-F1
#
_entry.id   AF-A0A452F098-F1
#
_cell.length_a   1.000
_cell.length_b   1.000
_cell.length_c   1.000
_cell.angle_alpha   90.00
_cell.angle_beta   90.00
_cell.angle_gamma   90.00
#
_symmetry.space_group_name_H-M   'P 1'
#
loop_
_entity.id
_entity.type
_entity.pdbx_description
1 polymer ?
#
loop_
_entity_poly.entity_id
_entity_poly.type
_entity_poly.pdbx_seq_one_letter_code
_entity_poly.pdbx_strand_id
1 'polypeptide(L)'
;CSQAYISFKSINSGKHQRIFAINGIAMCVDCVEKEYPNRGNICLENGSFLLNFTGCAVYFMLITNKSLKEEDGEKIVTYDHLCKNCHHVMARHEYTFSIMDEFQEYTMLCLLCVKLKILSAFSRMTPDT
;
A
#
# COMPACT_ATOMS: atom_id res chain seq x y z
N CYS A 1 -5.63 16.44 -10.68
CA CYS A 1 -6.44 15.31 -11.16
C CYS A 1 -5.54 14.09 -11.37
N SER A 2 -5.47 13.18 -10.40
CA SER A 2 -4.83 11.88 -10.58
C SER A 2 -5.80 10.95 -11.32
N GLN A 3 -5.42 10.47 -12.50
CA GLN A 3 -6.27 9.62 -13.35
C GLN A 3 -6.04 8.15 -12.98
N ALA A 4 -7.00 7.57 -12.25
CA ALA A 4 -7.05 6.13 -12.01
C ALA A 4 -7.90 5.47 -13.10
N TYR A 5 -7.44 4.38 -13.70
CA TYR A 5 -8.23 3.59 -14.64
C TYR A 5 -7.85 2.11 -14.59
N ILE A 6 -8.81 1.26 -14.96
CA ILE A 6 -8.59 -0.18 -15.13
C ILE A 6 -8.37 -0.45 -16.62
N SER A 7 -7.35 -1.23 -16.94
CA SER A 7 -7.05 -1.69 -18.30
C SER A 7 -6.61 -3.14 -18.30
N PHE A 8 -6.68 -3.79 -19.47
CA PHE A 8 -6.23 -5.17 -19.65
C PHE A 8 -4.86 -5.17 -20.33
N LYS A 9 -3.89 -5.91 -19.78
CA LYS A 9 -2.58 -6.08 -20.40
C LYS A 9 -2.34 -7.55 -20.72
N SER A 10 -2.01 -7.83 -21.98
CA SER A 10 -1.49 -9.13 -22.39
C SER A 10 -0.02 -9.23 -22.00
N ILE A 11 0.32 -10.25 -21.22
CA ILE A 11 1.69 -10.52 -20.78
C ILE A 11 2.16 -11.81 -21.46
N ASN A 12 3.47 -11.94 -21.71
CA ASN A 12 4.14 -13.06 -22.39
C ASN A 12 3.85 -14.47 -21.83
N SER A 13 3.02 -14.61 -20.79
CA SER A 13 2.55 -15.87 -20.22
C SER A 13 1.17 -16.33 -20.73
N GLY A 14 0.59 -15.68 -21.75
CA GLY A 14 -0.71 -16.05 -22.31
C GLY A 14 -1.91 -15.72 -21.40
N LYS A 15 -1.69 -15.04 -20.28
CA LYS A 15 -2.73 -14.59 -19.36
C LYS A 15 -3.04 -13.10 -19.60
N HIS A 16 -4.33 -12.80 -19.78
CA HIS A 16 -4.83 -11.43 -19.75
C HIS A 16 -4.94 -11.02 -18.28
N GLN A 17 -4.16 -10.02 -17.86
CA GLN A 17 -4.22 -9.50 -16.49
C GLN A 17 -4.95 -8.17 -16.46
N ARG A 18 -5.84 -8.02 -15.48
CA ARG A 18 -6.43 -6.72 -15.13
C ARG A 18 -5.39 -5.90 -14.38
N ILE A 19 -5.19 -4.70 -14.86
CA ILE A 19 -4.24 -3.75 -14.30
C ILE A 19 -4.98 -2.51 -13.83
N PHE A 20 -4.67 -2.11 -12.61
CA PHE A 20 -5.07 -0.85 -12.04
C PHE A 20 -3.92 0.14 -12.16
N ALA A 21 -4.12 1.21 -12.90
CA ALA A 21 -3.10 2.21 -13.17
C ALA A 21 -3.39 3.50 -12.39
N ILE A 22 -2.44 3.92 -11.55
CA ILE A 22 -2.45 5.24 -10.88
C ILE A 22 -1.08 5.88 -11.08
N ASN A 23 -1.04 7.15 -11.48
CA ASN A 23 0.20 7.93 -11.64
C ASN A 23 1.27 7.22 -12.50
N GLY A 24 0.84 6.46 -13.52
CA GLY A 24 1.72 5.69 -14.41
C GLY A 24 2.17 4.33 -13.86
N ILE A 25 1.75 3.93 -12.66
CA ILE A 25 2.11 2.66 -12.03
C ILE A 25 1.02 1.64 -12.28
N ALA A 26 1.39 0.55 -12.97
CA ALA A 26 0.51 -0.56 -13.32
C ALA A 26 0.56 -1.67 -12.25
N MET A 27 -0.50 -1.79 -11.45
CA MET A 27 -0.65 -2.81 -10.41
C MET A 27 -1.56 -3.95 -10.87
N CYS A 28 -1.17 -5.21 -10.62
CA CYS A 28 -1.95 -6.39 -11.00
C CYS A 28 -3.12 -6.63 -10.03
N VAL A 29 -4.35 -6.43 -10.51
CA VAL A 29 -5.57 -6.64 -9.71
C VAL A 29 -5.81 -8.12 -9.46
N ASP A 30 -5.41 -8.99 -10.38
CA ASP A 30 -5.67 -10.43 -10.24
C ASP A 30 -4.79 -11.12 -9.18
N CYS A 31 -3.81 -10.41 -8.62
CA CYS A 31 -2.97 -10.89 -7.50
C CYS A 31 -3.55 -10.60 -6.12
N VAL A 32 -4.63 -9.82 -6.04
CA VAL A 32 -5.31 -9.49 -4.78
C VAL A 32 -6.70 -10.12 -4.77
N GLU A 33 -7.14 -10.61 -3.61
CA GLU A 33 -8.50 -11.13 -3.44
C GLU A 33 -9.51 -9.98 -3.49
N LYS A 34 -9.19 -8.91 -2.76
CA LYS A 34 -9.98 -7.70 -2.66
C LYS A 34 -9.10 -6.47 -2.77
N GLU A 35 -9.51 -5.52 -3.61
CA GLU A 35 -8.89 -4.21 -3.69
C GLU A 35 -9.07 -3.47 -2.37
N TYR A 36 -7.98 -3.01 -1.76
CA TYR A 36 -8.00 -2.24 -0.50
C TYR A 36 -8.81 -2.93 0.61
N PRO A 37 -8.39 -4.12 1.07
CA PRO A 37 -9.17 -4.90 2.02
C PRO A 37 -9.31 -4.15 3.34
N ASN A 38 -10.50 -4.16 3.94
CA ASN A 38 -10.71 -3.58 5.27
C ASN A 38 -10.15 -4.53 6.34
N ARG A 39 -9.27 -4.03 7.21
CA ARG A 39 -8.64 -4.77 8.32
C ARG A 39 -8.79 -4.06 9.66
N GLY A 40 -9.82 -3.24 9.83
CA GLY A 40 -9.96 -2.36 10.98
C GLY A 40 -8.87 -1.28 10.99
N ASN A 41 -8.31 -1.00 12.17
CA ASN A 41 -7.38 0.12 12.39
C ASN A 41 -5.89 -0.27 12.27
N ILE A 42 -5.56 -1.29 11.47
CA ILE A 42 -4.16 -1.72 11.28
C ILE A 42 -3.48 -0.81 10.24
N CYS A 43 -2.58 0.05 10.70
CA CYS A 43 -1.73 0.90 9.86
C CYS A 43 -0.25 0.57 10.11
N LEU A 44 0.44 0.02 9.10
CA LEU A 44 1.80 -0.51 9.20
C LEU A 44 2.74 0.20 8.21
N GLU A 45 3.89 0.62 8.70
CA GLU A 45 4.96 1.17 7.86
C GLU A 45 5.69 0.10 7.02
N ASN A 46 5.63 -1.18 7.41
CA ASN A 46 6.34 -2.29 6.75
C ASN A 46 5.47 -3.57 6.70
N GLY A 47 5.84 -4.47 5.78
CA GLY A 47 5.28 -5.82 5.68
C GLY A 47 4.24 -5.97 4.57
N SER A 48 3.53 -7.10 4.56
CA SER A 48 2.54 -7.41 3.53
C SER A 48 1.31 -8.05 4.16
N PHE A 49 0.12 -7.76 3.64
CA PHE A 49 -1.08 -8.49 4.04
C PHE A 49 -1.24 -9.77 3.22
N LEU A 50 -0.54 -10.82 3.64
CA LEU A 50 -0.45 -12.09 2.91
C LEU A 50 -1.79 -12.81 2.73
N LEU A 51 -2.77 -12.58 3.61
CA LEU A 51 -4.09 -13.21 3.47
C LEU A 51 -4.89 -12.68 2.27
N ASN A 52 -4.63 -11.46 1.81
CA ASN A 52 -5.28 -10.89 0.62
C ASN A 52 -4.54 -11.24 -0.67
N PHE A 53 -3.44 -11.99 -0.60
CA PHE A 53 -2.66 -12.38 -1.77
C PHE A 53 -3.21 -13.68 -2.38
N THR A 54 -3.79 -13.58 -3.58
CA THR A 54 -4.28 -14.72 -4.37
C THR A 54 -3.24 -15.24 -5.36
N GLY A 55 -2.31 -14.36 -5.75
CA GLY A 55 -1.14 -14.69 -6.57
C GLY A 55 -1.39 -14.81 -8.07
N CYS A 56 -0.36 -14.43 -8.84
CA CYS A 56 -0.27 -14.73 -10.27
C CYS A 56 0.27 -16.14 -10.54
N ALA A 57 0.98 -16.70 -9.57
CA ALA A 57 1.54 -18.05 -9.51
C ALA A 57 1.85 -18.38 -8.03
N VAL A 58 1.99 -19.68 -7.72
CA VAL A 58 2.03 -20.30 -6.37
C VAL A 58 3.16 -19.77 -5.44
N TYR A 59 4.09 -18.94 -5.92
CA TYR A 59 5.33 -18.64 -5.19
C TYR A 59 5.58 -17.15 -4.96
N PHE A 60 5.47 -16.77 -3.67
CA PHE A 60 6.10 -15.65 -2.92
C PHE A 60 6.19 -14.23 -3.54
N MET A 61 6.16 -13.24 -2.65
CA MET A 61 6.22 -11.80 -2.95
C MET A 61 7.55 -11.20 -2.49
N LEU A 62 8.02 -10.15 -3.17
CA LEU A 62 9.20 -9.36 -2.82
C LEU A 62 8.79 -7.91 -2.51
N ILE A 63 9.48 -7.28 -1.56
CA ILE A 63 9.40 -5.82 -1.30
C ILE A 63 10.63 -5.18 -1.93
N THR A 64 10.43 -4.17 -2.78
CA THR A 64 11.52 -3.42 -3.42
C THR A 64 11.18 -1.93 -3.56
N ASN A 65 12.08 -1.15 -4.15
CA ASN A 65 11.91 0.29 -4.41
C ASN A 65 11.51 1.08 -3.16
N LYS A 66 12.02 0.66 -2.00
CA LYS A 66 11.71 1.32 -0.74
C LYS A 66 12.30 2.73 -0.74
N SER A 67 11.47 3.72 -0.44
CA SER A 67 11.91 5.10 -0.23
C SER A 67 11.29 5.66 1.05
N LEU A 68 12.01 6.61 1.64
CA LEU A 68 11.64 7.33 2.84
C LEU A 68 11.78 8.82 2.54
N LYS A 69 10.77 9.62 2.86
CA LYS A 69 10.80 11.07 2.83
C LYS A 69 10.34 11.61 4.18
N GLU A 70 11.07 12.57 4.73
CA GLU A 70 10.76 13.19 6.01
C GLU A 70 10.93 14.70 5.86
N GLU A 71 9.82 15.44 5.88
CA GLU A 71 9.76 16.89 5.69
C GLU A 71 8.65 17.47 6.58
N ASP A 72 8.91 18.59 7.27
CA ASP A 72 7.91 19.35 8.05
C ASP A 72 7.03 18.53 9.02
N GLY A 73 7.63 17.56 9.73
CA GLY A 73 6.88 16.70 10.67
C GLY A 73 6.02 15.63 10.00
N GLU A 74 6.10 15.49 8.68
CA GLU A 74 5.54 14.41 7.89
C GLU A 74 6.61 13.39 7.51
N LYS A 75 6.29 12.10 7.64
CA LYS A 75 7.07 10.95 7.21
C LYS A 75 6.27 10.14 6.20
N ILE A 76 6.82 9.95 5.01
CA ILE A 76 6.24 9.12 3.95
C ILE A 76 7.17 7.94 3.65
N VAL A 77 6.67 6.72 3.79
CA VAL A 77 7.33 5.47 3.42
C VAL A 77 6.61 4.89 2.21
N THR A 78 7.34 4.63 1.13
CA THR A 78 6.78 3.91 -0.03
C THR A 78 7.63 2.70 -0.40
N TYR A 79 7.00 1.65 -0.92
CA TYR A 79 7.66 0.49 -1.52
C TYR A 79 6.70 -0.30 -2.42
N ASP A 80 7.25 -1.15 -3.28
CA ASP A 80 6.47 -1.99 -4.19
C ASP A 80 6.45 -3.45 -3.74
N HIS A 81 5.27 -4.07 -3.82
CA HIS A 81 5.09 -5.50 -3.75
C HIS A 81 5.22 -6.10 -5.16
N LEU A 82 6.28 -6.87 -5.41
CA LEU A 82 6.49 -7.55 -6.67
C LEU A 82 6.19 -9.05 -6.56
N CYS A 83 5.64 -9.62 -7.63
CA CYS A 83 5.60 -11.07 -7.76
C CYS A 83 7.02 -11.60 -7.98
N LYS A 84 7.51 -12.55 -7.17
CA LYS A 84 8.88 -13.09 -7.30
C LYS A 84 9.12 -13.78 -8.65
N ASN A 85 8.08 -14.37 -9.25
CA ASN A 85 8.23 -15.15 -10.48
C ASN A 85 8.36 -14.25 -11.72
N CYS A 86 7.39 -13.38 -11.95
CA CYS A 86 7.30 -12.55 -13.16
C CYS A 86 7.64 -11.08 -12.93
N HIS A 87 7.99 -10.69 -11.70
CA HIS A 87 8.45 -9.35 -11.33
C HIS A 87 7.51 -8.19 -11.69
N HIS A 88 6.22 -8.46 -11.95
CA HIS A 88 5.24 -7.39 -12.08
C HIS A 88 4.90 -6.79 -10.71
N VAL A 89 4.46 -5.53 -10.73
CA VAL A 89 3.97 -4.84 -9.54
C VAL A 89 2.58 -5.33 -9.19
N MET A 90 2.43 -5.90 -8.01
CA MET A 90 1.15 -6.36 -7.48
C MET A 90 0.42 -5.23 -6.77
N ALA A 91 1.15 -4.45 -5.97
CA ALA A 91 0.63 -3.30 -5.26
C ALA A 91 1.78 -2.34 -4.92
N ARG A 92 1.49 -1.05 -4.88
CA ARG A 92 2.36 -0.06 -4.24
C ARG A 92 1.83 0.23 -2.84
N HIS A 93 2.72 0.17 -1.86
CA HIS A 93 2.46 0.54 -0.49
C HIS A 93 2.92 1.98 -0.27
N GLU A 94 2.02 2.80 0.24
CA GLU A 94 2.29 4.14 0.73
C GLU A 94 1.78 4.23 2.16
N TYR A 95 2.68 4.57 3.07
CA TYR A 95 2.38 4.84 4.47
C TYR A 95 2.82 6.25 4.78
N THR A 96 1.93 7.04 5.36
CA THR A 96 2.22 8.41 5.80
C THR A 96 1.92 8.54 7.27
N PHE A 97 2.83 9.21 7.99
CA PHE A 97 2.65 9.68 9.34
C PHE A 97 2.85 11.19 9.35
N SER A 98 1.92 11.94 9.94
CA SER A 98 2.07 13.39 10.10
C SER A 98 1.62 13.83 11.49
N ILE A 99 2.27 14.88 12.00
CA ILE A 99 1.89 15.51 13.26
C ILE A 99 1.20 16.84 12.91
N MET A 100 -0.06 16.99 13.30
CA MET A 100 -0.86 18.19 13.09
C MET A 100 -1.29 18.74 14.45
N ASP A 101 -0.57 19.76 14.95
CA ASP A 101 -0.80 20.35 16.27
C ASP A 101 -0.88 19.27 17.37
N GLU A 102 -2.08 19.04 17.90
CA GLU A 102 -2.41 18.10 18.98
C GLU A 102 -2.88 16.71 18.47
N PHE A 103 -2.69 16.42 17.19
CA PHE A 103 -3.08 15.16 16.57
C PHE A 103 -1.92 14.50 15.82
N GLN A 104 -1.96 13.18 15.79
CA GLN A 104 -1.14 12.34 14.93
C GLN A 104 -2.05 11.70 13.90
N GLU A 105 -1.66 11.78 12.63
CA GLU A 105 -2.36 11.20 11.51
C GLU A 105 -1.52 10.07 10.91
N TYR A 106 -2.17 8.92 10.70
CA TYR A 106 -1.59 7.75 10.05
C TYR A 106 -2.43 7.39 8.84
N THR A 107 -1.83 7.33 7.66
CA THR A 107 -2.51 6.84 6.46
C THR A 107 -1.76 5.66 5.85
N MET A 108 -2.52 4.74 5.26
CA MET A 108 -1.97 3.72 4.39
C MET A 108 -2.82 3.63 3.13
N LEU A 109 -2.16 3.62 1.98
CA LEU A 109 -2.76 3.30 0.70
C LEU A 109 -1.97 2.17 0.04
N CYS A 110 -2.55 0.99 0.02
CA CYS A 110 -1.99 -0.17 -0.65
C CYS A 110 -3.10 -1.09 -1.14
N LEU A 111 -3.09 -1.41 -2.43
CA LEU A 111 -4.10 -2.29 -3.05
C LEU A 111 -4.17 -3.66 -2.37
N LEU A 112 -3.01 -4.16 -1.92
CA LEU A 112 -2.87 -5.41 -1.20
C LEU A 112 -3.18 -5.27 0.30
N CYS A 113 -2.71 -4.21 0.97
CA CYS A 113 -2.71 -4.15 2.44
C CYS A 113 -3.97 -3.51 3.04
N VAL A 114 -4.27 -2.25 2.71
CA VAL A 114 -5.49 -1.52 3.10
C VAL A 114 -5.50 -0.12 2.46
N LYS A 115 -6.67 0.52 2.36
CA LYS A 115 -6.82 1.98 2.28
C LYS A 115 -7.40 2.48 3.61
N LEU A 116 -6.59 3.17 4.42
CA LEU A 116 -6.95 3.55 5.78
C LEU A 116 -6.41 4.93 6.14
N LYS A 117 -7.14 5.63 7.00
CA LYS A 117 -6.72 6.87 7.66
C LYS A 117 -7.14 6.79 9.14
N ILE A 118 -6.20 6.99 10.05
CA ILE A 118 -6.40 6.99 11.51
C ILE A 118 -5.95 8.35 12.03
N LEU A 119 -6.73 8.94 12.92
CA LEU A 119 -6.40 10.16 13.66
C LEU A 119 -6.37 9.82 15.16
N SER A 120 -5.25 10.09 15.81
CA SER A 120 -5.11 9.96 17.27
C SER A 120 -4.76 11.31 17.88
N ALA A 121 -5.58 11.77 18.83
CA ALA A 121 -5.24 12.94 19.64
C ALA A 121 -4.10 12.59 20.61
N PHE A 122 -3.20 13.54 20.90
CA PHE A 122 -2.33 13.45 22.07
C PHE A 122 -3.25 13.48 23.30
N SER A 123 -3.62 12.33 23.84
CA SER A 123 -4.17 12.28 25.19
C SER A 123 -3.09 12.85 26.11
N ARG A 124 -3.33 14.09 26.59
CA ARG A 124 -2.49 14.82 27.55
C ARG A 124 -1.82 13.84 28.49
N MET A 125 -0.49 13.72 28.42
CA MET A 125 0.28 13.34 29.59
C MET A 125 0.02 14.46 30.61
N THR A 126 -0.96 14.28 31.49
CA THR A 126 -0.92 14.98 32.77
C THR A 126 0.38 14.54 33.43
N PRO A 127 1.30 15.45 33.78
CA PRO A 127 2.36 15.08 34.69
C PRO A 127 1.68 14.72 36.01
N ASP A 128 1.68 13.42 36.36
CA ASP A 128 1.34 13.03 37.72
C ASP A 128 2.31 13.77 38.64
N THR A 129 1.69 14.53 39.54
CA THR A 129 2.32 15.46 40.48
C THR A 129 3.03 14.71 41.59
#